data_AF-A0A2H9QP78-F1
#
_entry.id   AF-A0A2H9QP78-F1
#
_cell.length_a   1.000
_cell.length_b   1.000
_cell.length_c   1.000
_cell.angle_alpha   90.00
_cell.angle_beta   90.00
_cell.angle_gamma   90.00
#
_symmetry.space_group_name_H-M   'P 1'
#
loop_
_entity.id
_entity.type
_entity.pdbx_description
1 polymer ?
#
loop_
_entity_poly.entity_id
_entity_poly.type
_entity_poly.pdbx_seq_one_letter_code
_entity_poly.pdbx_strand_id
1 'polypeptide(L)'
;MLVNKKEGYMKCIIFGVLLIVLTSPVNAQQTTTIDPGVTPDSFLWGLDKAFDQVTLLLVAGDVDKAKKGLEIAEERLAEIREMIKENKLGEAKKAQEAHGKTLLKVKEKVKEVEEDDSLQEIEKVIEIEKELEKHDDDVEQTFGELKVKIEIKGEITQEQKDLINSILNSLKGQTGEVEIEIENKKNKIKIEIEQETDKSEGEIEIEIESIEKEKGVKKQKKALEAIEDADEELNKFLEEAGEENITISQDVLDQFNSLLDQAKSKFDQGNYVEARRLAKQAEKLLDDEKEEEELNENGIKVEIKDGKAEVVVEIGDSKWKFELETTDLDTIINEIAVRTGLSSEEINAIMKVEIDGDEEEQEAGDENEGLEGDEE
;
A
#
# COMPACT_ATOMS: atom_id res chain seq x y z
N MET A 1 5.59 -44.34 -74.90
CA MET A 1 4.43 -43.45 -75.08
C MET A 1 4.82 -42.08 -74.55
N LEU A 2 4.92 -41.11 -75.46
CA LEU A 2 4.73 -39.64 -75.29
C LEU A 2 5.19 -39.03 -73.95
N VAL A 3 6.36 -38.36 -73.91
CA VAL A 3 6.52 -36.92 -74.16
C VAL A 3 5.66 -36.06 -73.22
N ASN A 4 6.27 -35.41 -72.22
CA ASN A 4 6.42 -33.96 -72.30
C ASN A 4 7.48 -33.37 -71.35
N LYS A 5 8.28 -32.52 -71.97
CA LYS A 5 9.38 -31.70 -71.47
C LYS A 5 8.91 -30.26 -71.60
N LYS A 6 9.21 -29.40 -70.64
CA LYS A 6 9.30 -27.91 -70.76
C LYS A 6 9.98 -27.42 -69.47
N GLU A 7 11.30 -27.14 -69.46
CA GLU A 7 11.97 -25.91 -69.92
C GLU A 7 11.32 -24.66 -69.29
N GLY A 8 11.96 -24.00 -68.32
CA GLY A 8 13.01 -22.98 -68.49
C GLY A 8 12.42 -21.64 -67.97
N TYR A 9 13.01 -20.88 -67.07
CA TYR A 9 14.01 -19.81 -67.26
C TYR A 9 14.13 -19.11 -65.88
N MET A 10 15.32 -19.04 -65.27
CA MET A 10 16.19 -17.85 -65.23
C MET A 10 15.47 -16.53 -64.85
N LYS A 11 15.77 -16.00 -63.65
CA LYS A 11 16.03 -14.56 -63.38
C LYS A 11 16.46 -14.34 -61.92
N CYS A 12 17.72 -13.96 -61.76
CA CYS A 12 18.23 -13.25 -60.59
C CYS A 12 17.41 -11.97 -60.40
N ILE A 13 16.74 -11.82 -59.27
CA ILE A 13 16.23 -10.54 -58.79
C ILE A 13 16.60 -10.44 -57.31
N ILE A 14 17.70 -9.72 -57.06
CA ILE A 14 17.90 -8.72 -56.01
C ILE A 14 16.86 -8.78 -54.89
N PHE A 15 17.26 -9.28 -53.71
CA PHE A 15 16.74 -8.77 -52.44
C PHE A 15 17.86 -8.84 -51.39
N GLY A 16 18.85 -7.97 -51.58
CA GLY A 16 19.71 -7.52 -50.50
C GLY A 16 18.96 -6.47 -49.70
N VAL A 17 18.20 -6.90 -48.70
CA VAL A 17 17.76 -6.06 -47.59
C VAL A 17 18.32 -6.70 -46.33
N LEU A 18 19.54 -6.27 -46.02
CA LEU A 18 20.00 -5.88 -44.69
C LEU A 18 19.12 -6.36 -43.51
N LEU A 19 19.23 -7.64 -43.17
CA LEU A 19 18.74 -8.17 -41.90
C LEU A 19 19.80 -7.88 -40.82
N ILE A 20 19.98 -6.60 -40.49
CA ILE A 20 20.63 -6.21 -39.22
C ILE A 20 19.61 -6.55 -38.13
N VAL A 21 19.73 -7.76 -37.59
CA VAL A 21 19.16 -8.12 -36.30
C VAL A 21 19.97 -7.36 -35.26
N LEU A 22 19.49 -6.18 -34.90
CA LEU A 22 19.85 -5.49 -33.67
C LEU A 22 19.44 -6.38 -32.50
N THR A 23 20.36 -7.23 -32.04
CA THR A 23 20.26 -7.86 -30.72
C THR A 23 20.57 -6.80 -29.68
N SER A 24 19.61 -5.93 -29.41
CA SER A 24 19.63 -5.17 -28.16
C SER A 24 19.48 -6.19 -27.03
N PRO A 25 20.38 -6.22 -26.02
CA PRO A 25 20.07 -6.91 -24.79
C PRO A 25 18.82 -6.23 -24.20
N VAL A 26 17.70 -6.93 -24.26
CA VAL A 26 16.51 -6.59 -23.50
C VAL A 26 16.88 -6.86 -22.04
N ASN A 27 17.39 -5.84 -21.36
CA ASN A 27 17.36 -5.78 -19.90
C ASN A 27 15.91 -5.49 -19.51
N ALA A 28 15.09 -6.53 -19.52
CA ALA A 28 13.80 -6.51 -18.87
C ALA A 28 14.03 -6.72 -17.38
N GLN A 29 14.28 -5.64 -16.64
CA GLN A 29 13.69 -5.57 -15.30
C GLN A 29 12.19 -5.43 -15.51
N GLN A 30 11.52 -6.55 -15.76
CA GLN A 30 10.06 -6.62 -15.69
C GLN A 30 9.73 -6.45 -14.21
N THR A 31 9.35 -5.24 -13.83
CA THR A 31 8.35 -5.06 -12.77
C THR A 31 7.16 -5.92 -13.18
N THR A 32 6.96 -7.05 -12.50
CA THR A 32 5.80 -7.92 -12.69
C THR A 32 4.57 -7.20 -12.16
N THR A 33 4.08 -6.22 -12.93
CA THR A 33 2.78 -5.64 -12.67
C THR A 33 1.74 -6.68 -13.06
N ILE A 34 1.12 -7.32 -12.08
CA ILE A 34 -0.03 -8.20 -12.27
C ILE A 34 -1.11 -7.41 -13.02
N ASP A 35 -1.63 -8.00 -14.10
CA ASP A 35 -2.68 -7.40 -14.94
C ASP A 35 -3.99 -7.39 -14.16
N PRO A 36 -4.66 -6.24 -13.98
CA PRO A 36 -5.94 -6.16 -13.27
C PRO A 36 -7.09 -6.88 -13.99
N GLY A 37 -6.90 -7.34 -15.24
CA GLY A 37 -7.93 -8.08 -15.96
C GLY A 37 -9.17 -7.23 -16.23
N VAL A 38 -10.36 -7.74 -15.89
CA VAL A 38 -11.61 -6.98 -15.99
C VAL A 38 -11.80 -6.21 -14.70
N THR A 39 -11.85 -4.88 -14.73
CA THR A 39 -12.00 -4.04 -13.53
C THR A 39 -13.46 -3.77 -13.15
N PRO A 40 -13.77 -3.36 -11.90
CA PRO A 40 -15.15 -3.18 -11.41
C PRO A 40 -16.00 -2.11 -12.12
N ASP A 41 -15.39 -1.23 -12.89
CA ASP A 41 -16.06 -0.24 -13.73
C ASP A 41 -16.58 -0.82 -15.06
N SER A 42 -16.17 -2.04 -15.41
CA SER A 42 -16.67 -2.79 -16.56
C SER A 42 -17.94 -3.59 -16.24
N PHE A 43 -18.92 -3.55 -17.14
CA PHE A 43 -20.11 -4.41 -17.07
C PHE A 43 -19.75 -5.92 -17.04
N LEU A 44 -18.63 -6.30 -17.65
CA LEU A 44 -18.18 -7.69 -17.70
C LEU A 44 -17.59 -8.19 -16.37
N TRP A 45 -17.31 -7.31 -15.40
CA TRP A 45 -16.72 -7.68 -14.11
C TRP A 45 -17.59 -8.65 -13.31
N GLY A 46 -18.92 -8.51 -13.40
CA GLY A 46 -19.83 -9.46 -12.79
C GLY A 46 -19.73 -10.86 -13.38
N LEU A 47 -19.44 -10.96 -14.69
CA LEU A 47 -19.24 -12.23 -15.39
C LEU A 47 -17.87 -12.83 -15.06
N ASP A 48 -16.84 -12.00 -15.00
CA ASP A 48 -15.48 -12.36 -14.58
C ASP A 48 -15.51 -13.07 -13.21
N LYS A 49 -16.05 -12.39 -12.19
CA LYS A 49 -16.24 -12.98 -10.86
C LYS A 49 -17.08 -14.26 -10.85
N ALA A 50 -18.11 -14.35 -11.70
CA ALA A 50 -18.91 -15.56 -11.77
C ALA A 50 -18.10 -16.73 -12.34
N PHE A 51 -17.24 -16.46 -13.33
CA PHE A 51 -16.31 -17.44 -13.87
C PHE A 51 -15.25 -17.86 -12.85
N ASP A 52 -14.76 -16.95 -12.02
CA ASP A 52 -13.85 -17.27 -10.90
C ASP A 52 -14.50 -18.24 -9.93
N GLN A 53 -15.77 -18.01 -9.57
CA GLN A 53 -16.51 -18.93 -8.69
C GLN A 53 -16.70 -20.31 -9.32
N VAL A 54 -16.98 -20.37 -10.62
CA VAL A 54 -17.08 -21.64 -11.35
C VAL A 54 -15.73 -22.34 -11.36
N THR A 55 -14.65 -21.61 -11.63
CA THR A 55 -13.28 -22.15 -11.64
C THR A 55 -12.92 -22.70 -10.27
N LEU A 56 -13.14 -21.94 -9.20
CA LEU A 56 -12.91 -22.37 -7.83
C LEU A 56 -13.70 -23.64 -7.45
N LEU A 57 -14.93 -23.77 -7.96
CA LEU A 57 -15.76 -24.95 -7.74
C LEU A 57 -15.28 -26.20 -8.51
N LEU A 58 -14.64 -25.99 -9.67
CA LEU A 58 -14.12 -27.07 -10.52
C LEU A 58 -12.71 -27.54 -10.11
N VAL A 59 -11.94 -26.69 -9.42
CA VAL A 59 -10.66 -27.09 -8.84
C VAL A 59 -10.87 -28.20 -7.82
N ALA A 60 -10.08 -29.27 -7.91
CA ALA A 60 -10.18 -30.43 -7.03
C ALA A 60 -9.22 -30.29 -5.85
N GLY A 61 -9.66 -30.68 -4.65
CA GLY A 61 -8.84 -30.60 -3.42
C GLY A 61 -8.86 -29.21 -2.77
N ASP A 62 -8.74 -29.17 -1.44
CA ASP A 62 -8.87 -27.93 -0.69
C ASP A 62 -7.60 -27.07 -0.73
N VAL A 63 -6.42 -27.69 -0.87
CA VAL A 63 -5.16 -26.99 -1.11
C VAL A 63 -5.19 -26.20 -2.42
N ASP A 64 -5.51 -26.85 -3.54
CA ASP A 64 -5.56 -26.20 -4.85
C ASP A 64 -6.65 -25.12 -4.90
N LYS A 65 -7.76 -25.31 -4.18
CA LYS A 65 -8.80 -24.27 -4.03
C LYS A 65 -8.31 -23.08 -3.22
N ALA A 66 -7.59 -23.30 -2.12
CA ALA A 66 -6.99 -22.23 -1.35
C ALA A 66 -6.01 -21.42 -2.21
N LYS A 67 -5.14 -22.10 -2.96
CA LYS A 67 -4.22 -21.47 -3.92
C LYS A 67 -4.94 -20.71 -5.01
N LYS A 68 -5.97 -21.30 -5.63
CA LYS A 68 -6.76 -20.60 -6.65
C LYS A 68 -7.48 -19.39 -6.07
N GLY A 69 -7.93 -19.48 -4.81
CA GLY A 69 -8.48 -18.34 -4.08
C GLY A 69 -7.46 -17.22 -3.90
N LEU A 70 -6.21 -17.54 -3.55
CA LEU A 70 -5.13 -16.55 -3.46
C LEU A 70 -4.82 -15.90 -4.83
N GLU A 71 -4.80 -16.66 -5.92
CA GLU A 71 -4.65 -16.10 -7.27
C GLU A 71 -5.77 -15.10 -7.62
N ILE A 72 -7.02 -15.44 -7.29
CA ILE A 72 -8.16 -14.51 -7.48
C ILE A 72 -8.02 -13.27 -6.56
N ALA A 73 -7.46 -13.43 -5.36
CA ALA A 73 -7.19 -12.31 -4.47
C ALA A 73 -6.10 -11.39 -5.04
N GLU A 74 -5.04 -11.94 -5.64
CA GLU A 74 -4.00 -11.18 -6.36
C GLU A 74 -4.61 -10.36 -7.52
N GLU A 75 -5.53 -10.95 -8.29
CA GLU A 75 -6.27 -10.20 -9.32
C GLU A 75 -7.09 -9.04 -8.72
N ARG A 76 -7.82 -9.30 -7.63
CA ARG A 76 -8.60 -8.22 -6.97
C ARG A 76 -7.68 -7.13 -6.41
N LEU A 77 -6.49 -7.48 -5.91
CA LEU A 77 -5.50 -6.50 -5.47
C LEU A 77 -5.01 -5.63 -6.63
N ALA A 78 -4.77 -6.22 -7.81
CA ALA A 78 -4.42 -5.49 -9.01
C ALA A 78 -5.55 -4.54 -9.46
N GLU A 79 -6.82 -4.98 -9.39
CA GLU A 79 -7.99 -4.12 -9.63
C GLU A 79 -8.04 -2.93 -8.66
N ILE A 80 -7.84 -3.17 -7.35
CA ILE A 80 -7.83 -2.11 -6.34
C ILE A 80 -6.76 -1.08 -6.68
N ARG A 81 -5.55 -1.54 -6.97
CA ARG A 81 -4.42 -0.69 -7.34
C ARG A 81 -4.75 0.18 -8.55
N GLU A 82 -5.34 -0.39 -9.59
CA GLU A 82 -5.71 0.36 -10.81
C GLU A 82 -6.83 1.38 -10.52
N MET A 83 -7.87 0.97 -9.80
CA MET A 83 -8.98 1.86 -9.47
C MET A 83 -8.56 3.03 -8.58
N ILE A 84 -7.66 2.81 -7.62
CA ILE A 84 -7.08 3.91 -6.83
C ILE A 84 -6.22 4.81 -7.74
N LYS A 85 -5.41 4.23 -8.62
CA LYS A 85 -4.57 4.99 -9.58
C LYS A 85 -5.38 5.88 -10.52
N GLU A 86 -6.62 5.49 -10.84
CA GLU A 86 -7.58 6.24 -11.66
C GLU A 86 -8.57 7.09 -10.85
N ASN A 87 -8.39 7.20 -9.53
CA ASN A 87 -9.27 7.93 -8.61
C ASN A 87 -10.74 7.43 -8.61
N LYS A 88 -10.96 6.15 -8.88
CA LYS A 88 -12.25 5.46 -8.85
C LYS A 88 -12.42 4.73 -7.50
N LEU A 89 -12.47 5.47 -6.40
CA LEU A 89 -12.43 4.88 -5.06
C LEU A 89 -13.65 4.01 -4.71
N GLY A 90 -14.82 4.30 -5.29
CA GLY A 90 -16.00 3.45 -5.14
C GLY A 90 -15.79 2.06 -5.74
N GLU A 91 -15.12 1.98 -6.88
CA GLU A 91 -14.75 0.75 -7.58
C GLU A 91 -13.63 0.02 -6.85
N ALA A 92 -12.62 0.75 -6.35
CA ALA A 92 -11.58 0.21 -5.49
C ALA A 92 -12.19 -0.47 -4.25
N LYS A 93 -13.15 0.17 -3.59
CA LYS A 93 -13.88 -0.41 -2.46
C LYS A 93 -14.64 -1.69 -2.84
N LYS A 94 -15.28 -1.73 -4.02
CA LYS A 94 -15.95 -2.97 -4.51
C LYS A 94 -14.96 -4.11 -4.72
N ALA A 95 -13.78 -3.83 -5.28
CA ALA A 95 -12.72 -4.81 -5.45
C ALA A 95 -12.15 -5.26 -4.09
N GLN A 96 -11.97 -4.35 -3.14
CA GLN A 96 -11.57 -4.64 -1.76
C GLN A 96 -12.56 -5.56 -1.03
N GLU A 97 -13.86 -5.30 -1.16
CA GLU A 97 -14.88 -6.20 -0.58
C GLU A 97 -14.88 -7.58 -1.25
N ALA A 98 -14.60 -7.65 -2.55
CA ALA A 98 -14.49 -8.91 -3.28
C ALA A 98 -13.24 -9.69 -2.87
N HIS A 99 -12.09 -9.00 -2.71
CA HIS A 99 -10.85 -9.55 -2.16
C HIS A 99 -11.09 -10.20 -0.80
N GLY A 100 -11.74 -9.48 0.13
CA GLY A 100 -12.06 -10.03 1.46
C GLY A 100 -12.93 -11.27 1.42
N LYS A 101 -13.96 -11.29 0.57
CA LYS A 101 -14.81 -12.48 0.37
C LYS A 101 -14.03 -13.67 -0.18
N THR A 102 -13.03 -13.42 -1.02
CA THR A 102 -12.15 -14.47 -1.54
C THR A 102 -11.22 -14.99 -0.43
N LEU A 103 -10.58 -14.12 0.35
CA LEU A 103 -9.72 -14.54 1.47
C LEU A 103 -10.50 -15.29 2.57
N LEU A 104 -11.77 -14.96 2.82
CA LEU A 104 -12.62 -15.74 3.71
C LEU A 104 -12.80 -17.18 3.21
N LYS A 105 -12.92 -17.40 1.90
CA LYS A 105 -12.98 -18.75 1.33
C LYS A 105 -11.63 -19.46 1.43
N VAL A 106 -10.52 -18.75 1.24
CA VAL A 106 -9.17 -19.31 1.47
C VAL A 106 -9.05 -19.78 2.93
N LYS A 107 -9.45 -18.94 3.88
CA LYS A 107 -9.50 -19.28 5.31
C LYS A 107 -10.36 -20.51 5.61
N GLU A 108 -11.56 -20.60 5.01
CA GLU A 108 -12.40 -21.81 5.13
C GLU A 108 -11.70 -23.04 4.54
N LYS A 109 -11.03 -22.91 3.39
CA LYS A 109 -10.32 -24.01 2.75
C LYS A 109 -9.12 -24.50 3.54
N VAL A 110 -8.37 -23.61 4.19
CA VAL A 110 -7.27 -23.96 5.10
C VAL A 110 -7.78 -24.86 6.24
N LYS A 111 -8.96 -24.56 6.81
CA LYS A 111 -9.57 -25.40 7.86
C LYS A 111 -9.90 -26.80 7.39
N GLU A 112 -10.35 -26.92 6.14
CA GLU A 112 -10.84 -28.15 5.53
C GLU A 112 -9.73 -29.02 4.92
N VAL A 113 -8.48 -28.53 4.83
CA VAL A 113 -7.34 -29.37 4.44
C VAL A 113 -7.22 -30.51 5.44
N GLU A 114 -7.39 -31.75 5.00
CA GLU A 114 -7.22 -32.95 5.81
C GLU A 114 -6.54 -34.02 4.96
N GLU A 115 -5.57 -34.72 5.54
CA GLU A 115 -4.91 -35.86 4.92
C GLU A 115 -4.89 -37.05 5.86
N ASP A 116 -4.71 -38.25 5.30
CA ASP A 116 -4.59 -39.48 6.11
C ASP A 116 -3.30 -39.51 6.94
N ASP A 117 -2.30 -38.70 6.58
CA ASP A 117 -0.99 -38.61 7.22
C ASP A 117 -0.74 -37.15 7.65
N SER A 118 -0.58 -36.91 8.96
CA SER A 118 -0.45 -35.55 9.48
C SER A 118 0.82 -34.83 9.00
N LEU A 119 1.88 -35.55 8.61
CA LEU A 119 3.07 -34.92 8.01
C LEU A 119 2.79 -34.43 6.58
N GLN A 120 2.02 -35.19 5.79
CA GLN A 120 1.55 -34.70 4.49
C GLN A 120 0.57 -33.54 4.63
N GLU A 121 -0.28 -33.57 5.67
CA GLU A 121 -1.20 -32.47 5.96
C GLU A 121 -0.44 -31.16 6.27
N ILE A 122 0.58 -31.22 7.15
CA ILE A 122 1.37 -30.02 7.49
C ILE A 122 2.13 -29.48 6.25
N GLU A 123 2.69 -30.36 5.41
CA GLU A 123 3.37 -29.96 4.18
C GLU A 123 2.44 -29.19 3.23
N LYS A 124 1.19 -29.65 3.11
CA LYS A 124 0.15 -29.02 2.28
C LYS A 124 -0.30 -27.67 2.83
N VAL A 125 -0.42 -27.55 4.15
CA VAL A 125 -0.74 -26.26 4.80
C VAL A 125 0.40 -25.25 4.62
N ILE A 126 1.65 -25.69 4.76
CA ILE A 126 2.84 -24.86 4.49
C ILE A 126 2.89 -24.43 3.02
N GLU A 127 2.37 -25.25 2.11
CA GLU A 127 2.27 -24.86 0.70
C GLU A 127 1.31 -23.69 0.48
N ILE A 128 0.19 -23.65 1.20
CA ILE A 128 -0.76 -22.52 1.17
C ILE A 128 -0.11 -21.29 1.82
N GLU A 129 0.59 -21.49 2.94
CA GLU A 129 1.32 -20.45 3.66
C GLU A 129 2.32 -19.71 2.75
N LYS A 130 3.07 -20.45 1.93
CA LYS A 130 4.00 -19.87 0.97
C LYS A 130 3.29 -18.97 -0.06
N GLU A 131 2.16 -19.40 -0.60
CA GLU A 131 1.41 -18.58 -1.56
C GLU A 131 0.80 -17.35 -0.88
N LEU A 132 0.33 -17.48 0.37
CA LEU A 132 -0.13 -16.36 1.17
C LEU A 132 1.00 -15.36 1.45
N GLU A 133 2.21 -15.86 1.72
CA GLU A 133 3.39 -15.03 1.94
C GLU A 133 3.70 -14.17 0.71
N LYS A 134 3.61 -14.75 -0.50
CA LYS A 134 3.75 -14.02 -1.76
C LYS A 134 2.64 -12.98 -1.94
N HIS A 135 1.38 -13.36 -1.70
CA HIS A 135 0.25 -12.43 -1.79
C HIS A 135 0.42 -11.25 -0.82
N ASP A 136 0.90 -11.49 0.39
CA ASP A 136 1.14 -10.44 1.37
C ASP A 136 2.29 -9.50 0.98
N ASP A 137 3.34 -10.02 0.32
CA ASP A 137 4.37 -9.16 -0.29
C ASP A 137 3.78 -8.28 -1.40
N ASP A 138 2.89 -8.84 -2.24
CA ASP A 138 2.22 -8.08 -3.29
C ASP A 138 1.30 -6.99 -2.69
N VAL A 139 0.66 -7.26 -1.55
CA VAL A 139 -0.11 -6.27 -0.78
C VAL A 139 0.81 -5.15 -0.28
N GLU A 140 1.92 -5.48 0.38
CA GLU A 140 2.89 -4.48 0.89
C GLU A 140 3.48 -3.64 -0.25
N GLN A 141 3.88 -4.27 -1.36
CA GLN A 141 4.37 -3.55 -2.54
C GLN A 141 3.30 -2.60 -3.10
N THR A 142 2.06 -3.06 -3.19
CA THR A 142 0.94 -2.24 -3.66
C THR A 142 0.75 -1.01 -2.76
N PHE A 143 0.93 -1.15 -1.44
CA PHE A 143 0.83 -0.04 -0.50
C PHE A 143 1.95 0.96 -0.73
N GLY A 144 3.20 0.49 -0.81
CA GLY A 144 4.35 1.36 -1.09
C GLY A 144 4.19 2.12 -2.40
N GLU A 145 3.76 1.44 -3.47
CA GLU A 145 3.49 2.07 -4.77
C GLU A 145 2.39 3.14 -4.68
N LEU A 146 1.32 2.88 -3.95
CA LEU A 146 0.20 3.80 -3.80
C LEU A 146 0.57 4.98 -2.90
N LYS A 147 1.20 4.75 -1.75
CA LYS A 147 1.65 5.79 -0.81
C LYS A 147 2.57 6.81 -1.50
N VAL A 148 3.59 6.33 -2.23
CA VAL A 148 4.49 7.19 -3.02
C VAL A 148 3.72 7.99 -4.09
N LYS A 149 2.79 7.36 -4.82
CA LYS A 149 2.02 8.06 -5.85
C LYS A 149 1.07 9.11 -5.26
N ILE A 150 0.53 8.83 -4.08
CA ILE A 150 -0.39 9.69 -3.34
C ILE A 150 0.35 10.93 -2.81
N GLU A 151 1.50 10.73 -2.17
CA GLU A 151 2.33 11.79 -1.61
C GLU A 151 2.94 12.70 -2.70
N ILE A 152 3.36 12.16 -3.84
CA ILE A 152 4.08 12.93 -4.88
C ILE A 152 3.14 13.67 -5.86
N LYS A 153 1.94 13.15 -6.14
CA LYS A 153 1.07 13.71 -7.21
C LYS A 153 -0.03 14.66 -6.73
N GLY A 154 -0.25 14.81 -5.42
CA GLY A 154 -0.88 16.01 -4.84
C GLY A 154 -2.32 16.37 -5.25
N GLU A 155 -3.11 15.48 -5.86
CA GLU A 155 -4.49 15.77 -6.29
C GLU A 155 -5.54 14.86 -5.61
N ILE A 156 -5.45 14.70 -4.28
CA ILE A 156 -6.40 13.87 -3.52
C ILE A 156 -6.80 14.59 -2.24
N THR A 157 -8.10 14.66 -1.99
CA THR A 157 -8.67 15.24 -0.79
C THR A 157 -8.37 14.36 0.42
N GLN A 158 -8.47 14.92 1.63
CA GLN A 158 -8.31 14.15 2.86
C GLN A 158 -9.30 12.98 2.91
N GLU A 159 -10.57 13.21 2.58
CA GLU A 159 -11.58 12.14 2.48
C GLU A 159 -11.17 10.99 1.54
N GLN A 160 -10.43 11.30 0.47
CA GLN A 160 -9.91 10.29 -0.46
C GLN A 160 -8.70 9.55 0.12
N LYS A 161 -7.80 10.25 0.82
CA LYS A 161 -6.69 9.62 1.56
C LYS A 161 -7.22 8.65 2.61
N ASP A 162 -8.17 9.08 3.45
CA ASP A 162 -8.76 8.27 4.51
C ASP A 162 -9.43 7.01 3.95
N LEU A 163 -10.14 7.15 2.82
CA LEU A 163 -10.76 6.02 2.15
C LEU A 163 -9.72 5.04 1.60
N ILE A 164 -8.62 5.55 1.04
CA ILE A 164 -7.51 4.71 0.58
C ILE A 164 -6.88 4.00 1.78
N ASN A 165 -6.51 4.71 2.84
CA ASN A 165 -5.93 4.13 4.05
C ASN A 165 -6.85 3.07 4.67
N SER A 166 -8.16 3.32 4.68
CA SER A 166 -9.17 2.34 5.09
C SER A 166 -9.17 1.07 4.22
N ILE A 167 -9.10 1.22 2.90
CA ILE A 167 -8.99 0.10 1.95
C ILE A 167 -7.70 -0.69 2.24
N LEU A 168 -6.57 0.01 2.33
CA LEU A 168 -5.26 -0.56 2.62
C LEU A 168 -5.29 -1.32 3.96
N ASN A 169 -5.69 -0.68 5.05
CA ASN A 169 -5.80 -1.34 6.37
C ASN A 169 -6.70 -2.58 6.34
N SER A 170 -7.79 -2.55 5.57
CA SER A 170 -8.64 -3.72 5.41
C SER A 170 -7.93 -4.88 4.69
N LEU A 171 -7.10 -4.60 3.68
CA LEU A 171 -6.30 -5.62 3.01
C LEU A 171 -5.29 -6.28 3.95
N LYS A 172 -4.50 -5.48 4.69
CA LYS A 172 -3.55 -5.98 5.72
C LYS A 172 -4.27 -6.88 6.73
N GLY A 173 -5.42 -6.42 7.25
CA GLY A 173 -6.21 -7.17 8.24
C GLY A 173 -6.75 -8.49 7.70
N GLN A 174 -7.29 -8.50 6.48
CA GLN A 174 -7.84 -9.71 5.85
C GLN A 174 -6.77 -10.76 5.57
N THR A 175 -5.57 -10.36 5.13
CA THR A 175 -4.44 -11.29 4.93
C THR A 175 -3.99 -11.89 6.26
N GLY A 176 -3.84 -11.06 7.30
CA GLY A 176 -3.49 -11.51 8.65
C GLY A 176 -4.51 -12.49 9.25
N GLU A 177 -5.80 -12.36 8.92
CA GLU A 177 -6.82 -13.31 9.35
C GLU A 177 -6.64 -14.73 8.77
N VAL A 178 -6.07 -14.85 7.56
CA VAL A 178 -5.74 -16.14 6.94
C VAL A 178 -4.46 -16.70 7.55
N GLU A 179 -3.45 -15.85 7.79
CA GLU A 179 -2.20 -16.22 8.45
C GLU A 179 -2.44 -16.84 9.83
N ILE A 180 -3.32 -16.21 10.62
CA ILE A 180 -3.76 -16.75 11.92
C ILE A 180 -4.43 -18.12 11.77
N GLU A 181 -5.25 -18.32 10.73
CA GLU A 181 -5.91 -19.60 10.52
C GLU A 181 -4.93 -20.71 10.13
N ILE A 182 -3.94 -20.40 9.31
CA ILE A 182 -2.85 -21.30 8.96
C ILE A 182 -2.11 -21.75 10.22
N GLU A 183 -1.73 -20.80 11.08
CA GLU A 183 -1.05 -21.14 12.34
C GLU A 183 -1.93 -21.97 13.28
N ASN A 184 -3.21 -21.66 13.40
CA ASN A 184 -4.15 -22.48 14.19
C ASN A 184 -4.25 -23.91 13.66
N LYS A 185 -4.33 -24.07 12.34
CA LYS A 185 -4.38 -25.38 11.68
C LYS A 185 -3.08 -26.16 11.89
N LYS A 186 -1.93 -25.50 11.75
CA LYS A 186 -0.62 -26.12 12.01
C LYS A 186 -0.45 -26.57 13.45
N ASN A 187 -0.89 -25.77 14.41
CA ASN A 187 -0.88 -26.16 15.82
C ASN A 187 -1.76 -27.38 16.09
N LYS A 188 -2.92 -27.48 15.44
CA LYS A 188 -3.77 -28.68 15.50
C LYS A 188 -3.05 -29.91 14.93
N ILE A 189 -2.44 -29.77 13.76
CA ILE A 189 -1.71 -30.86 13.10
C ILE A 189 -0.46 -31.27 13.92
N LYS A 190 0.23 -30.33 14.56
CA LYS A 190 1.38 -30.63 15.45
C LYS A 190 0.97 -31.58 16.58
N ILE A 191 -0.21 -31.37 17.17
CA ILE A 191 -0.78 -32.25 18.20
C ILE A 191 -1.13 -33.63 17.61
N GLU A 192 -1.61 -33.69 16.37
CA GLU A 192 -1.92 -34.95 15.68
C GLU A 192 -0.62 -35.72 15.37
N ILE A 193 0.43 -35.06 14.88
CA ILE A 193 1.76 -35.66 14.67
C ILE A 193 2.32 -36.22 15.99
N GLU A 194 2.19 -35.51 17.11
CA GLU A 194 2.62 -35.99 18.43
C GLU A 194 1.80 -37.22 18.90
N GLN A 195 0.56 -37.38 18.45
CA GLN A 195 -0.27 -38.54 18.79
C GLN A 195 -0.01 -39.74 17.87
N GLU A 196 0.26 -39.48 16.59
CA GLU A 196 0.54 -40.50 15.58
C GLU A 196 1.98 -41.00 15.62
N THR A 197 2.88 -40.17 16.13
CA THR A 197 4.32 -40.44 16.21
C THR A 197 4.80 -40.34 17.66
N ASP A 198 5.83 -41.11 18.03
CA ASP A 198 6.48 -40.96 19.35
C ASP A 198 7.49 -39.78 19.38
N LYS A 199 7.35 -38.79 18.47
CA LYS A 199 8.26 -37.64 18.41
C LYS A 199 7.91 -36.63 19.50
N SER A 200 8.94 -36.02 20.09
CA SER A 200 8.75 -34.92 21.03
C SER A 200 8.37 -33.62 20.32
N GLU A 201 7.73 -32.70 21.04
CA GLU A 201 7.34 -31.38 20.52
C GLU A 201 8.50 -30.63 19.82
N GLY A 202 9.71 -30.72 20.38
CA GLY A 202 10.90 -30.09 19.80
C GLY A 202 11.41 -30.78 18.53
N GLU A 203 11.26 -32.09 18.40
CA GLU A 203 11.60 -32.81 17.15
C GLU A 203 10.62 -32.45 16.04
N ILE A 204 9.33 -32.32 16.37
CA ILE A 204 8.29 -31.91 15.42
C ILE A 204 8.56 -30.46 14.95
N GLU A 205 8.91 -29.55 15.85
CA GLU A 205 9.21 -28.16 15.51
C GLU A 205 10.38 -28.06 14.51
N ILE A 206 11.46 -28.80 14.75
CA ILE A 206 12.64 -28.83 13.85
C ILE A 206 12.26 -29.37 12.46
N GLU A 207 11.40 -30.38 12.41
CA GLU A 207 10.95 -30.96 11.15
C GLU A 207 10.05 -29.99 10.37
N ILE A 208 9.11 -29.33 11.04
CA ILE A 208 8.26 -28.29 10.45
C ILE A 208 9.12 -27.13 9.92
N GLU A 209 10.07 -26.64 10.72
CA GLU A 209 10.99 -25.56 10.30
C GLU A 209 11.83 -25.98 9.08
N SER A 210 12.25 -27.25 9.02
CA SER A 210 12.96 -27.79 7.85
C SER A 210 12.06 -27.81 6.60
N ILE A 211 10.79 -28.21 6.75
CA ILE A 211 9.82 -28.22 5.64
C ILE A 211 9.54 -26.79 5.17
N GLU A 212 9.29 -25.86 6.09
CA GLU A 212 9.10 -24.43 5.79
C GLU A 212 10.28 -23.87 5.00
N LYS A 213 11.50 -24.16 5.44
CA LYS A 213 12.73 -23.73 4.77
C LYS A 213 12.88 -24.34 3.38
N GLU A 214 12.56 -25.63 3.21
CA GLU A 214 12.58 -26.29 1.91
C GLU A 214 11.56 -25.67 0.94
N LYS A 215 10.36 -25.39 1.45
CA LYS A 215 9.28 -24.75 0.67
C LYS A 215 9.58 -23.27 0.41
N GLY A 216 10.46 -22.65 1.20
CA GLY A 216 10.93 -21.28 1.01
C GLY A 216 10.09 -20.24 1.74
N VAL A 217 9.43 -20.64 2.83
CA VAL A 217 8.71 -19.75 3.75
C VAL A 217 9.73 -18.94 4.56
N LYS A 218 9.58 -17.61 4.65
CA LYS A 218 10.60 -16.70 5.25
C LYS A 218 10.10 -15.92 6.46
N LYS A 219 9.32 -16.55 7.33
CA LYS A 219 8.74 -15.96 8.55
C LYS A 219 9.71 -15.14 9.39
N GLN A 220 10.87 -15.71 9.72
CA GLN A 220 11.86 -15.03 10.55
C GLN A 220 12.33 -13.73 9.89
N LYS A 221 12.59 -13.76 8.58
CA LYS A 221 13.01 -12.57 7.83
C LYS A 221 11.92 -11.51 7.85
N LYS A 222 10.67 -11.89 7.55
CA LYS A 222 9.52 -10.97 7.52
C LYS A 222 9.18 -10.37 8.88
N ALA A 223 9.30 -11.15 9.94
CA ALA A 223 9.08 -10.67 11.30
C ALA A 223 10.16 -9.67 11.71
N LEU A 224 11.42 -9.93 11.32
CA LEU A 224 12.52 -9.00 11.56
C LEU A 224 12.32 -7.70 10.76
N GLU A 225 12.02 -7.79 9.47
CA GLU A 225 11.73 -6.65 8.59
C GLU A 225 10.61 -5.78 9.18
N ALA A 226 9.48 -6.37 9.60
CA ALA A 226 8.39 -5.61 10.21
C ALA A 226 8.77 -4.92 11.54
N ILE A 227 9.65 -5.53 12.34
CA ILE A 227 10.17 -4.91 13.57
C ILE A 227 11.09 -3.74 13.24
N GLU A 228 11.97 -3.91 12.25
CA GLU A 228 12.88 -2.87 11.77
C GLU A 228 12.09 -1.69 11.16
N ASP A 229 11.11 -1.98 10.30
CA ASP A 229 10.22 -0.98 9.69
C ASP A 229 9.46 -0.18 10.75
N ALA A 230 8.93 -0.83 11.79
CA ALA A 230 8.26 -0.14 12.89
C ALA A 230 9.23 0.78 13.66
N ASP A 231 10.44 0.31 13.99
CA ASP A 231 11.47 1.14 14.62
C ASP A 231 11.85 2.35 13.73
N GLU A 232 11.98 2.16 12.41
CA GLU A 232 12.28 3.22 11.45
C GLU A 232 11.15 4.26 11.36
N GLU A 233 9.89 3.83 11.27
CA GLU A 233 8.74 4.73 11.17
C GLU A 233 8.56 5.55 12.45
N LEU A 234 8.85 4.99 13.64
CA LEU A 234 8.87 5.75 14.88
C LEU A 234 9.93 6.85 14.84
N ASN A 235 11.15 6.55 14.41
CA ASN A 235 12.21 7.55 14.34
C ASN A 235 11.84 8.67 13.38
N LYS A 236 11.30 8.34 12.22
CA LYS A 236 10.82 9.31 11.24
C LYS A 236 9.71 10.19 11.82
N PHE A 237 8.72 9.60 12.49
CA PHE A 237 7.65 10.34 13.15
C PHE A 237 8.15 11.31 14.24
N LEU A 238 9.13 10.88 15.05
CA LEU A 238 9.74 11.73 16.07
C LEU A 238 10.55 12.89 15.47
N GLU A 239 11.22 12.66 14.34
CA GLU A 239 11.93 13.70 13.59
C GLU A 239 10.95 14.74 13.04
N GLU A 240 9.89 14.29 12.33
CA GLU A 240 8.83 15.15 11.78
C GLU A 240 8.18 16.02 12.87
N ALA A 241 7.77 15.40 13.98
CA ALA A 241 7.15 16.11 15.09
C ALA A 241 8.10 17.12 15.76
N GLY A 242 9.41 16.83 15.79
CA GLY A 242 10.44 17.74 16.30
C GLY A 242 10.67 18.97 15.42
N GLU A 243 10.56 18.81 14.09
CA GLU A 243 10.68 19.90 13.12
C GLU A 243 9.43 20.80 13.10
N GLU A 244 8.25 20.20 13.23
CA GLU A 244 6.95 20.89 13.14
C GLU A 244 6.42 21.37 14.51
N ASN A 245 7.17 21.11 15.60
CA ASN A 245 6.81 21.47 16.97
C ASN A 245 5.44 20.88 17.40
N ILE A 246 5.12 19.70 16.86
CA ILE A 246 3.88 18.95 17.10
C ILE A 246 3.92 18.29 18.48
N THR A 247 2.78 18.30 19.17
CA THR A 247 2.67 17.68 20.50
C THR A 247 2.25 16.23 20.37
N ILE A 248 3.22 15.33 20.37
CA ILE A 248 2.95 13.88 20.27
C ILE A 248 2.20 13.37 21.50
N SER A 249 1.16 12.57 21.28
CA SER A 249 0.49 11.84 22.36
C SER A 249 1.42 10.84 23.04
N GLN A 250 1.76 11.11 24.30
CA GLN A 250 2.57 10.20 25.11
C GLN A 250 1.91 8.82 25.26
N ASP A 251 0.58 8.77 25.30
CA ASP A 251 -0.17 7.52 25.40
C ASP A 251 -0.01 6.64 24.15
N VAL A 252 0.12 7.25 22.97
CA VAL A 252 0.39 6.53 21.71
C VAL A 252 1.81 6.00 21.69
N LEU A 253 2.80 6.81 22.09
CA LEU A 253 4.20 6.37 22.19
C LEU A 253 4.37 5.20 23.18
N ASP A 254 3.69 5.24 24.32
CA ASP A 254 3.74 4.17 25.32
C ASP A 254 3.12 2.87 24.78
N GLN A 255 1.99 2.96 24.07
CA GLN A 255 1.35 1.82 23.42
C GLN A 255 2.21 1.23 22.29
N PHE A 256 2.80 2.10 21.46
CA PHE A 256 3.73 1.72 20.40
C PHE A 256 4.89 0.90 20.96
N ASN A 257 5.60 1.46 21.96
CA ASN A 257 6.76 0.81 22.57
C ASN A 257 6.37 -0.54 23.21
N SER A 258 5.21 -0.58 23.88
CA SER A 258 4.68 -1.81 24.47
C SER A 258 4.41 -2.90 23.42
N LEU A 259 3.82 -2.56 22.27
CA LEU A 259 3.58 -3.51 21.18
C LEU A 259 4.89 -3.96 20.55
N LEU A 260 5.85 -3.06 20.34
CA LEU A 260 7.14 -3.39 19.74
C LEU A 260 8.00 -4.27 20.66
N ASP A 261 7.99 -4.02 21.96
CA ASP A 261 8.64 -4.87 22.96
C ASP A 261 8.02 -6.27 22.98
N GLN A 262 6.69 -6.36 22.89
CA GLN A 262 6.01 -7.66 22.76
C GLN A 262 6.39 -8.36 21.45
N ALA A 263 6.50 -7.62 20.34
CA ALA A 263 6.93 -8.15 19.05
C ALA A 263 8.35 -8.75 19.15
N LYS A 264 9.31 -8.00 19.70
CA LYS A 264 10.70 -8.44 19.95
C LYS A 264 10.72 -9.68 20.86
N SER A 265 9.93 -9.70 21.93
CA SER A 265 9.82 -10.87 22.82
C SER A 265 9.26 -12.12 22.10
N LYS A 266 8.26 -11.95 21.23
CA LYS A 266 7.71 -13.05 20.42
C LYS A 266 8.69 -13.56 19.38
N PHE A 267 9.46 -12.66 18.79
CA PHE A 267 10.55 -13.00 17.87
C PHE A 267 11.60 -13.87 18.55
N ASP A 268 12.04 -13.48 19.75
CA ASP A 268 13.01 -14.25 20.55
C ASP A 268 12.49 -15.63 20.99
N GLN A 269 11.16 -15.78 21.09
CA GLN A 269 10.49 -17.05 21.37
C GLN A 269 10.30 -17.93 20.11
N GLY A 270 10.72 -17.46 18.93
CA GLY A 270 10.48 -18.13 17.65
C GLY A 270 9.06 -17.97 17.11
N ASN A 271 8.19 -17.20 17.79
CA ASN A 271 6.83 -16.94 17.34
C ASN A 271 6.81 -15.74 16.36
N TYR A 272 7.33 -15.99 15.17
CA TYR A 272 7.56 -14.96 14.15
C TYR A 272 6.26 -14.36 13.58
N VAL A 273 5.19 -15.14 13.47
CA VAL A 273 3.88 -14.65 12.98
C VAL A 273 3.31 -13.63 13.94
N GLU A 274 3.27 -13.96 15.24
CA GLU A 274 2.77 -13.03 16.25
C GLU A 274 3.69 -11.81 16.41
N ALA A 275 5.00 -12.01 16.32
CA ALA A 275 5.97 -10.92 16.33
C ALA A 275 5.69 -9.91 15.20
N ARG A 276 5.55 -10.41 13.97
CA ARG A 276 5.22 -9.59 12.80
C ARG A 276 3.89 -8.85 12.96
N ARG A 277 2.86 -9.54 13.46
CA ARG A 277 1.53 -8.96 13.71
C ARG A 277 1.61 -7.80 14.70
N LEU A 278 2.32 -7.98 15.81
CA LEU A 278 2.50 -6.95 16.84
C LEU A 278 3.30 -5.76 16.33
N ALA A 279 4.34 -5.99 15.53
CA ALA A 279 5.13 -4.93 14.91
C ALA A 279 4.29 -4.10 13.92
N LYS A 280 3.51 -4.75 13.04
CA LYS A 280 2.56 -4.07 12.14
C LYS A 280 1.47 -3.30 12.91
N GLN A 281 1.05 -3.78 14.08
CA GLN A 281 0.12 -3.04 14.93
C GLN A 281 0.75 -1.82 15.58
N ALA A 282 2.03 -1.90 15.95
CA ALA A 282 2.77 -0.75 16.44
C ALA A 282 2.87 0.31 15.33
N GLU A 283 3.33 -0.06 14.13
CA GLU A 283 3.38 0.82 12.94
C GLU A 283 2.04 1.55 12.72
N LYS A 284 0.93 0.79 12.76
CA LYS A 284 -0.42 1.34 12.57
C LYS A 284 -0.80 2.42 13.59
N LEU A 285 -0.34 2.34 14.85
CA LEU A 285 -0.64 3.38 15.84
C LEU A 285 -0.04 4.73 15.45
N LEU A 286 1.13 4.73 14.79
CA LEU A 286 1.77 5.97 14.33
C LEU A 286 1.06 6.53 13.10
N ASP A 287 0.66 5.66 12.17
CA ASP A 287 -0.15 6.07 11.01
C ASP A 287 -1.47 6.72 11.48
N ASP A 288 -2.17 6.10 12.45
CA ASP A 288 -3.42 6.63 12.99
C ASP A 288 -3.21 8.00 13.72
N GLU A 289 -2.09 8.20 14.43
CA GLU A 289 -1.76 9.48 15.10
C GLU A 289 -1.38 10.59 14.11
N LYS A 290 -0.63 10.25 13.06
CA LYS A 290 -0.34 11.19 11.94
C LYS A 290 -1.64 11.68 11.31
N GLU A 291 -2.63 10.80 11.16
CA GLU A 291 -3.96 11.17 10.64
C GLU A 291 -4.71 12.10 11.62
N GLU A 292 -4.67 11.86 12.93
CA GLU A 292 -5.30 12.75 13.92
C GLU A 292 -4.65 14.15 13.97
N GLU A 293 -3.33 14.25 13.79
CA GLU A 293 -2.63 15.54 13.72
C GLU A 293 -2.89 16.29 12.40
N GLU A 294 -2.97 15.58 11.25
CA GLU A 294 -3.42 16.20 9.98
C GLU A 294 -4.85 16.74 10.09
N LEU A 295 -5.74 16.07 10.83
CA LEU A 295 -7.11 16.53 11.10
C LEU A 295 -7.18 17.72 12.06
N ASN A 296 -6.12 17.94 12.85
CA ASN A 296 -5.99 19.06 13.78
C ASN A 296 -5.24 20.26 13.19
N GLU A 297 -4.85 20.23 11.91
CA GLU A 297 -4.42 21.43 11.19
C GLU A 297 -5.62 22.38 11.01
N ASN A 298 -5.91 23.17 12.04
CA ASN A 298 -6.49 24.49 11.82
C ASN A 298 -5.57 25.20 10.83
N GLY A 299 -6.01 25.35 9.58
CA GLY A 299 -5.14 25.71 8.47
C GLY A 299 -5.88 26.62 7.50
N ILE A 300 -5.19 27.66 7.05
CA ILE A 300 -5.69 28.57 6.03
C ILE A 300 -4.78 28.44 4.82
N LYS A 301 -5.26 27.82 3.74
CA LYS A 301 -4.54 27.76 2.47
C LYS A 301 -5.01 28.91 1.57
N VAL A 302 -4.08 29.68 1.03
CA VAL A 302 -4.34 30.74 0.05
C VAL A 302 -3.56 30.44 -1.23
N GLU A 303 -4.26 30.12 -2.31
CA GLU A 303 -3.65 29.96 -3.64
C GLU A 303 -3.93 31.20 -4.49
N ILE A 304 -2.87 31.86 -4.99
CA ILE A 304 -3.00 33.03 -5.86
C ILE A 304 -2.74 32.63 -7.30
N LYS A 305 -3.77 32.74 -8.16
CA LYS A 305 -3.71 32.45 -9.60
C LYS A 305 -4.48 33.50 -10.40
N ASP A 306 -3.93 33.92 -11.53
CA ASP A 306 -4.57 34.83 -12.48
C ASP A 306 -5.12 36.15 -11.86
N GLY A 307 -4.43 36.69 -10.85
CA GLY A 307 -4.84 37.93 -10.17
C GLY A 307 -5.97 37.75 -9.14
N LYS A 308 -6.29 36.51 -8.78
CA LYS A 308 -7.30 36.13 -7.79
C LYS A 308 -6.70 35.25 -6.70
N ALA A 309 -7.32 35.25 -5.53
CA ALA A 309 -6.96 34.37 -4.44
C ALA A 309 -8.08 33.37 -4.15
N GLU A 310 -7.76 32.09 -4.20
CA GLU A 310 -8.60 30.99 -3.75
C GLU A 310 -8.22 30.65 -2.32
N VAL A 311 -9.15 30.88 -1.39
CA VAL A 311 -8.92 30.73 0.04
C VAL A 311 -9.70 29.52 0.55
N VAL A 312 -8.99 28.60 1.19
CA VAL A 312 -9.54 27.45 1.91
C VAL A 312 -9.21 27.62 3.39
N VAL A 313 -10.24 27.67 4.22
CA VAL A 313 -10.10 27.77 5.67
C VAL A 313 -10.66 26.50 6.29
N GLU A 314 -9.87 25.87 7.14
CA GLU A 314 -10.24 24.70 7.92
C GLU A 314 -10.01 25.03 9.40
N ILE A 315 -11.08 25.08 10.19
CA ILE A 315 -11.01 25.35 11.64
C ILE A 315 -11.94 24.36 12.35
N GLY A 316 -11.36 23.40 13.07
CA GLY A 316 -12.08 22.25 13.62
C GLY A 316 -12.91 21.54 12.52
N ASP A 317 -14.16 21.21 12.81
CA ASP A 317 -15.07 20.55 11.84
C ASP A 317 -15.58 21.47 10.70
N SER A 318 -15.14 22.74 10.65
CA SER A 318 -15.67 23.74 9.72
C SER A 318 -14.71 24.04 8.58
N LYS A 319 -15.16 23.76 7.36
CA LYS A 319 -14.43 24.06 6.12
C LYS A 319 -15.15 25.15 5.32
N TRP A 320 -14.43 26.22 4.98
CA TRP A 320 -14.91 27.28 4.09
C TRP A 320 -14.00 27.40 2.88
N LYS A 321 -14.61 27.62 1.73
CA LYS A 321 -13.90 27.88 0.47
C LYS A 321 -14.50 29.10 -0.21
N PHE A 322 -13.68 30.06 -0.57
CA PHE A 322 -14.12 31.26 -1.26
C PHE A 322 -13.02 31.89 -2.12
N GLU A 323 -13.43 32.60 -3.15
CA GLU A 323 -12.55 33.31 -4.08
C GLU A 323 -12.59 34.81 -3.81
N LEU A 324 -11.44 35.46 -3.91
CA LEU A 324 -11.28 36.90 -3.80
C LEU A 324 -10.66 37.47 -5.08
N GLU A 325 -11.24 38.55 -5.58
CA GLU A 325 -10.72 39.31 -6.74
C GLU A 325 -9.58 40.25 -6.32
N THR A 326 -8.61 39.72 -5.58
CA THR A 326 -7.42 40.43 -5.11
C THR A 326 -6.29 39.44 -4.85
N THR A 327 -5.06 39.92 -4.94
CA THR A 327 -3.84 39.22 -4.53
C THR A 327 -3.17 39.89 -3.32
N ASP A 328 -3.76 40.97 -2.80
CA ASP A 328 -3.24 41.72 -1.66
C ASP A 328 -3.45 40.94 -0.36
N LEU A 329 -2.34 40.48 0.25
CA LEU A 329 -2.37 39.62 1.44
C LEU A 329 -3.07 40.27 2.63
N ASP A 330 -2.89 41.57 2.86
CA ASP A 330 -3.58 42.28 3.94
C ASP A 330 -5.10 42.28 3.74
N THR A 331 -5.56 42.45 2.50
CA THR A 331 -6.99 42.36 2.15
C THR A 331 -7.50 40.94 2.33
N ILE A 332 -6.73 39.92 1.93
CA ILE A 332 -7.09 38.51 2.08
C ILE A 332 -7.21 38.15 3.57
N ILE A 333 -6.22 38.50 4.40
CA ILE A 333 -6.22 38.28 5.84
C ILE A 333 -7.42 38.96 6.49
N ASN A 334 -7.71 40.21 6.13
CA ASN A 334 -8.87 40.93 6.67
C ASN A 334 -10.20 40.24 6.31
N GLU A 335 -10.33 39.76 5.09
CA GLU A 335 -11.56 39.07 4.65
C GLU A 335 -11.73 37.72 5.35
N ILE A 336 -10.63 36.99 5.60
CA ILE A 336 -10.63 35.78 6.41
C ILE A 336 -11.03 36.11 7.85
N ALA A 337 -10.47 37.15 8.46
CA ALA A 337 -10.78 37.60 9.82
C ALA A 337 -12.27 37.91 9.99
N VAL A 338 -12.86 38.63 9.02
CA VAL A 338 -14.29 38.97 9.03
C VAL A 338 -15.18 37.72 8.97
N ARG A 339 -14.78 36.71 8.20
CA ARG A 339 -15.59 35.50 7.97
C ARG A 339 -15.46 34.46 9.07
N THR A 340 -14.26 34.33 9.62
CA THR A 340 -13.91 33.28 10.60
C THR A 340 -14.00 33.79 12.04
N GLY A 341 -13.90 35.11 12.24
CA GLY A 341 -13.80 35.72 13.57
C GLY A 341 -12.40 35.66 14.18
N LEU A 342 -11.40 35.14 13.45
CA LEU A 342 -10.01 35.09 13.89
C LEU A 342 -9.34 36.48 13.83
N SER A 343 -8.35 36.70 14.69
CA SER A 343 -7.45 37.84 14.59
C SER A 343 -6.44 37.66 13.45
N SER A 344 -5.89 38.78 12.97
CA SER A 344 -4.81 38.75 11.95
C SER A 344 -3.57 38.00 12.44
N GLU A 345 -3.31 37.98 13.74
CA GLU A 345 -2.20 37.25 14.37
C GLU A 345 -2.44 35.74 14.33
N GLU A 346 -3.66 35.30 14.66
CA GLU A 346 -4.07 33.89 14.57
C GLU A 346 -4.07 33.40 13.12
N ILE A 347 -4.54 34.23 12.18
CA ILE A 347 -4.55 33.90 10.75
C ILE A 347 -3.13 33.70 10.24
N ASN A 348 -2.22 34.65 10.52
CA ASN A 348 -0.83 34.54 10.08
C ASN A 348 -0.10 33.33 10.67
N ALA A 349 -0.50 32.86 11.86
CA ALA A 349 0.10 31.69 12.49
C ALA A 349 -0.26 30.37 11.78
N ILE A 350 -1.39 30.32 11.06
CA ILE A 350 -1.92 29.10 10.44
C ILE A 350 -2.10 29.21 8.92
N MET A 351 -1.69 30.33 8.32
CA MET A 351 -1.87 30.61 6.89
C MET A 351 -0.66 30.17 6.05
N LYS A 352 -0.88 29.27 5.08
CA LYS A 352 0.08 28.85 4.05
C LYS A 352 -0.32 29.48 2.71
N VAL A 353 0.58 30.27 2.08
CA VAL A 353 0.34 30.97 0.79
C VAL A 353 1.14 30.31 -0.34
N GLU A 354 0.46 29.95 -1.42
CA GLU A 354 1.06 29.42 -2.65
C GLU A 354 0.74 30.37 -3.83
N ILE A 355 1.76 30.73 -4.61
CA ILE A 355 1.62 31.65 -5.76
C ILE A 355 2.08 30.91 -7.02
N ASP A 356 1.18 30.66 -7.97
CA ASP A 356 1.55 30.08 -9.27
C ASP A 356 1.90 31.22 -10.25
N GLY A 357 3.19 31.44 -10.50
CA GLY A 357 3.64 32.29 -11.62
C GLY A 357 5.00 32.98 -11.45
N ASP A 358 5.98 32.41 -12.16
CA ASP A 358 7.28 32.93 -12.63
C ASP A 358 8.36 33.33 -11.61
N GLU A 359 9.47 32.59 -11.67
CA GLU A 359 10.80 33.02 -11.26
C GLU A 359 11.13 34.38 -11.91
N GLU A 360 10.95 35.48 -11.17
CA GLU A 360 11.78 36.66 -11.32
C GLU A 360 12.45 36.97 -9.98
N GLU A 361 13.72 36.58 -9.89
CA GLU A 361 14.69 37.18 -8.97
C GLU A 361 14.56 38.72 -9.08
N GLN A 362 13.93 39.36 -8.10
CA GLN A 362 14.21 40.77 -7.84
C GLN A 362 15.40 40.84 -6.88
N GLU A 363 16.57 41.05 -7.50
CA GLU A 363 17.75 41.61 -6.86
C GLU A 363 17.34 42.78 -5.95
N ALA A 364 17.80 42.72 -4.70
CA ALA A 364 17.71 43.84 -3.77
C ALA A 364 18.47 45.04 -4.36
N GLY A 365 17.70 45.99 -4.91
CA GLY A 365 18.18 47.30 -5.31
C GLY A 365 18.62 48.10 -4.08
N ASP A 366 19.93 48.22 -3.94
CA ASP A 366 20.62 49.15 -3.06
C ASP A 366 20.35 50.59 -3.53
N GLU A 367 19.42 51.29 -2.87
CA GLU A 367 19.32 52.76 -2.94
C GLU A 367 19.17 53.32 -1.52
N ASN A 368 20.32 53.55 -0.88
CA ASN A 368 20.41 54.40 0.31
C ASN A 368 21.13 55.71 -0.07
N GLU A 369 20.37 56.67 -0.57
CA GLU A 369 20.65 58.11 -0.45
C GLU A 369 19.37 58.71 0.16
N GLY A 370 19.36 59.16 1.40
CA GLY A 370 20.14 60.28 1.92
C GLY A 370 19.16 61.43 2.19
N LEU A 371 18.80 61.66 3.45
CA LEU A 371 18.23 62.93 3.86
C LEU A 371 18.89 63.42 5.14
N GLU A 372 19.52 64.57 4.94
CA GLU A 372 20.15 65.48 5.87
C GLU A 372 19.20 65.87 7.01
N GLY A 373 19.79 66.02 8.19
CA GLY A 373 19.24 66.80 9.29
C GLY A 373 20.36 67.64 9.89
N ASP A 374 20.56 68.84 9.35
CA ASP A 374 20.94 70.03 10.13
C ASP A 374 19.96 70.13 11.32
N GLU A 375 20.23 70.59 12.55
CA GLU A 375 21.04 71.65 13.17
C GLU A 375 21.26 71.14 14.63
N GLU A 376 22.29 71.41 15.44
CA GLU A 376 23.04 72.62 15.77
C GLU A 376 24.28 72.21 16.61
#